data_AF-A0A2R3IU50-F1
#
_entry.id   AF-A0A2R3IU50-F1
#
_cell.length_a   1.000
_cell.length_b   1.000
_cell.length_c   1.000
_cell.angle_alpha   90.00
_cell.angle_beta   90.00
_cell.angle_gamma   90.00
#
_symmetry.space_group_name_H-M   'P 1'
#
loop_
_entity.id
_entity.type
_entity.pdbx_description
1 polymer ?
#
loop_
_entity_poly.entity_id
_entity_poly.type
_entity_poly.pdbx_seq_one_letter_code
_entity_poly.pdbx_strand_id
1 'polypeptide(L)'
;MWLDRLTGHELRVLPEKVAPGRYWADTTGLTLNGHTPNFSGILVGDEGQRCQLNDQVRSFILPNQVDAASNDLLFKAITTIDADLQQAGSLISPLMPAAIVDDQGHLQPFEERLLEVLREGHLHRISQRPRLDMHYEDEVTDIARARRLSKGALVHLASHSECWQRQTLSGVIPRKVMARFSKDDYGIYENRLYARLLDEADRYLRARLSTLGSLKATLEQAMEFYKSADIDHRLARAVCDIWGMTFDQSSTGKVFKVLNENLHKLEILHKTISGLRQSGLYTLVDRNARVASALHRTNILSHDPHYRHVATLWELLGKTHAGATVDAEERFKRNQNLAQAYSRYAGLVLRRALHPYLGGRDQGIWAGKTLQLRQKRLEWELLITRASGEEVLLTVVPWLTTDHAPEVEVPSNRYIAWPAIGHDLQGDAFLGQWVPLSPSDMYCEERFGLLVDQTLQRILLESYGRLLEKIPTVAISLTKGVSALQVDLQTKTMQVRDMLGDGLLSDLHAALKSANAVRLGSELLERNQELAYLQCCPVCKKQGRLIFQSPAGFRAECDSCGTVRYLRGPKGQRQYEQLWGGKYEFRTQGRRGWALSITG
;
A
#
# COMPACT_ATOMS: atom_id res chain seq x y z
N MET A 1 19.54 20.77 -4.55
CA MET A 1 18.76 20.38 -5.75
C MET A 1 17.87 19.21 -5.35
N TRP A 2 16.65 19.16 -5.86
CA TRP A 2 15.66 18.13 -5.49
C TRP A 2 15.46 17.19 -6.67
N LEU A 3 15.36 15.89 -6.42
CA LEU A 3 14.92 14.93 -7.42
C LEU A 3 13.42 14.68 -7.22
N ASP A 4 12.62 14.88 -8.26
CA ASP A 4 11.27 14.32 -8.33
C ASP A 4 11.36 12.85 -8.74
N ARG A 5 11.13 11.94 -7.79
CA ARG A 5 11.28 10.50 -8.03
C ARG A 5 10.25 9.94 -9.01
N LEU A 6 9.10 10.59 -9.19
CA LEU A 6 8.09 10.05 -10.11
C LEU A 6 8.48 10.30 -11.56
N THR A 7 9.01 11.48 -11.85
CA THR A 7 9.38 11.90 -13.21
C THR A 7 10.86 11.63 -13.52
N GLY A 8 11.72 11.52 -12.50
CA GLY A 8 13.17 11.42 -12.64
C GLY A 8 13.87 12.74 -12.92
N HIS A 9 13.13 13.87 -12.91
CA HIS A 9 13.69 15.19 -13.18
C HIS A 9 14.23 15.89 -11.93
N GLU A 10 15.25 16.72 -12.13
CA GLU A 10 15.79 17.59 -11.09
C GLU A 10 15.02 18.91 -11.03
N LEU A 11 14.61 19.28 -9.82
CA LEU A 11 13.90 20.50 -9.49
C LEU A 11 14.81 21.41 -8.65
N ARG A 12 14.80 22.70 -8.97
CA ARG A 12 15.47 23.73 -8.15
C ARG A 12 14.63 24.10 -6.93
N VAL A 13 13.31 24.07 -7.06
CA VAL A 13 12.35 24.52 -6.04
C VAL A 13 11.25 23.46 -5.88
N LEU A 14 10.91 23.16 -4.63
CA LEU A 14 9.78 22.28 -4.30
C LEU A 14 8.44 23.04 -4.40
N PRO A 15 7.35 22.37 -4.79
CA PRO A 15 6.01 22.96 -4.80
C PRO A 15 5.54 23.34 -3.39
N GLU A 16 4.51 24.18 -3.29
CA GLU A 16 3.92 24.59 -2.00
C GLU A 16 3.33 23.40 -1.21
N LYS A 17 2.67 22.48 -1.93
CA LYS A 17 2.16 21.22 -1.39
C LYS A 17 3.12 20.08 -1.72
N VAL A 18 3.73 19.53 -0.69
CA VAL A 18 4.74 18.48 -0.80
C VAL A 18 4.08 17.12 -0.56
N ALA A 19 4.12 16.24 -1.56
CA ALA A 19 3.69 14.87 -1.39
C ALA A 19 4.77 14.07 -0.63
N PRO A 20 4.49 13.49 0.55
CA PRO A 20 5.48 12.73 1.31
C PRO A 20 6.06 11.57 0.48
N GLY A 21 7.38 11.37 0.53
CA GLY A 21 8.05 10.28 -0.17
C GLY A 21 8.28 10.48 -1.67
N ARG A 22 7.81 11.58 -2.27
CA ARG A 22 8.01 11.89 -3.69
C ARG A 22 9.40 12.48 -3.98
N TYR A 23 9.89 13.36 -3.10
CA TYR A 23 11.11 14.13 -3.37
C TYR A 23 12.31 13.59 -2.61
N TRP A 24 13.48 13.60 -3.25
CA TRP A 24 14.76 13.20 -2.67
C TRP A 24 15.78 14.33 -2.79
N ALA A 25 16.69 14.45 -1.82
CA ALA A 25 17.87 15.30 -1.95
C ALA A 25 19.11 14.62 -1.36
N ASP A 26 20.22 14.60 -2.09
CA ASP A 26 21.46 13.95 -1.60
C ASP A 26 22.11 14.77 -0.49
N THR A 27 22.17 16.09 -0.64
CA THR A 27 22.53 17.04 0.42
C THR A 27 21.81 18.35 0.17
N THR A 28 21.22 18.93 1.21
CA THR A 28 20.54 20.23 1.10
C THR A 28 21.24 21.35 1.84
N GLY A 29 21.94 21.04 2.96
CA GLY A 29 22.39 22.06 3.91
C GLY A 29 21.23 22.80 4.59
N LEU A 30 20.00 22.27 4.49
CA LEU A 30 18.79 22.85 5.04
C LEU A 30 18.38 22.10 6.31
N THR A 31 17.74 22.80 7.23
CA THR A 31 17.13 22.23 8.43
C THR A 31 15.64 22.03 8.19
N LEU A 32 15.17 20.78 8.28
CA LEU A 32 13.75 20.43 8.17
C LEU A 32 13.07 20.57 9.55
N ASN A 33 11.98 21.35 9.60
CA ASN A 33 11.11 21.59 10.76
C ASN A 33 11.83 22.00 12.06
N GLY A 34 13.09 22.46 11.97
CA GLY A 34 13.92 22.82 13.11
C GLY A 34 14.55 21.65 13.86
N HIS A 35 14.13 20.39 13.61
CA HIS A 35 14.62 19.20 14.31
C HIS A 35 15.63 18.38 13.50
N THR A 36 15.61 18.44 12.17
CA THR A 36 16.53 17.68 11.31
C THR A 36 17.48 18.63 10.58
N PRO A 37 18.65 18.98 11.16
CA PRO A 37 19.65 19.80 10.49
C PRO A 37 20.34 19.05 9.35
N ASN A 38 20.78 19.79 8.32
CA ASN A 38 21.48 19.23 7.15
C ASN A 38 20.76 18.06 6.49
N PHE A 39 19.44 18.19 6.28
CA PHE A 39 18.59 17.14 5.73
C PHE A 39 19.15 16.55 4.42
N SER A 40 19.11 15.22 4.36
CA SER A 40 19.39 14.41 3.18
C SER A 40 18.47 13.19 3.13
N GLY A 41 18.36 12.60 1.94
CA GLY A 41 17.54 11.44 1.66
C GLY A 41 16.12 11.81 1.21
N ILE A 42 15.17 10.95 1.58
CA ILE A 42 13.77 11.06 1.18
C ILE A 42 13.03 12.07 2.06
N LEU A 43 12.27 12.97 1.42
CA LEU A 43 11.47 13.98 2.09
C LEU A 43 10.12 13.38 2.51
N VAL A 44 9.96 13.16 3.81
CA VAL A 44 8.74 12.64 4.45
C VAL A 44 8.35 13.56 5.62
N GLY A 45 7.09 13.51 6.03
CA GLY A 45 6.59 14.29 7.18
C GLY A 45 6.90 13.63 8.52
N ASP A 46 6.68 14.37 9.59
CA ASP A 46 6.77 13.97 11.00
C ASP A 46 5.36 13.75 11.62
N GLU A 47 4.39 13.34 10.79
CA GLU A 47 2.94 13.28 11.07
C GLU A 47 2.22 14.65 11.13
N GLY A 48 2.96 15.75 11.09
CA GLY A 48 2.41 17.10 10.94
C GLY A 48 2.21 17.52 9.48
N GLN A 49 1.43 18.58 9.28
CA GLN A 49 1.31 19.25 7.97
C GLN A 49 2.51 20.14 7.64
N ARG A 50 3.32 20.51 8.63
CA ARG A 50 4.39 21.50 8.45
C ARG A 50 5.55 20.89 7.66
N CYS A 51 5.97 21.55 6.59
CA CYS A 51 7.21 21.27 5.87
C CYS A 51 8.01 22.56 5.77
N GLN A 52 8.85 22.84 6.77
CA GLN A 52 9.69 24.03 6.79
C GLN A 52 11.14 23.65 6.52
N LEU A 53 11.73 24.26 5.51
CA LEU A 53 13.15 24.10 5.15
C LEU A 53 13.83 25.45 5.32
N ASN A 54 14.54 25.64 6.42
CA ASN A 54 15.02 26.95 6.90
C ASN A 54 13.86 27.97 6.93
N ASP A 55 13.95 29.06 6.16
CA ASP A 55 12.93 30.12 6.12
C ASP A 55 11.77 29.82 5.15
N GLN A 56 11.87 28.75 4.35
CA GLN A 56 10.85 28.40 3.38
C GLN A 56 9.80 27.48 3.99
N VAL A 57 8.56 27.99 4.11
CA VAL A 57 7.43 27.24 4.65
C VAL A 57 6.59 26.65 3.52
N ARG A 58 6.33 25.35 3.63
CA ARG A 58 5.46 24.53 2.75
C ARG A 58 4.56 23.65 3.61
N SER A 59 3.64 22.94 2.98
CA SER A 59 2.77 21.97 3.65
C SER A 59 2.87 20.58 3.04
N PHE A 60 2.98 19.55 3.89
CA PHE A 60 2.80 18.17 3.46
C PHE A 60 1.33 17.91 3.12
N ILE A 61 1.10 17.16 2.05
CA ILE A 61 -0.21 16.56 1.76
C ILE A 61 -0.42 15.45 2.80
N LEU A 62 -1.51 15.55 3.56
CA LEU A 62 -1.83 14.52 4.54
C LEU A 62 -2.52 13.33 3.88
N PRO A 63 -2.26 12.10 4.36
CA PRO A 63 -3.01 10.93 3.95
C PRO A 63 -4.51 11.11 4.22
N ASN A 64 -5.34 10.48 3.38
CA ASN A 64 -6.77 10.39 3.65
C ASN A 64 -7.01 9.61 4.97
N GLN A 65 -7.80 10.19 5.89
CA GLN A 65 -8.08 9.56 7.19
C GLN A 65 -8.98 8.32 7.08
N VAL A 66 -9.69 8.17 5.96
CA VAL A 66 -10.59 7.02 5.70
C VAL A 66 -9.83 5.69 5.71
N ASP A 67 -8.56 5.70 5.30
CA ASP A 67 -7.74 4.49 5.13
C ASP A 67 -6.71 4.26 6.25
N ALA A 68 -6.77 5.03 7.34
CA ALA A 68 -5.75 5.01 8.40
C ALA A 68 -5.48 3.61 8.98
N ALA A 69 -6.53 2.80 9.18
CA ALA A 69 -6.41 1.45 9.72
C ALA A 69 -5.76 0.47 8.73
N SER A 70 -6.11 0.56 7.44
CA SER A 70 -5.48 -0.24 6.37
C SER A 70 -4.01 0.15 6.16
N ASN A 71 -3.67 1.43 6.34
CA ASN A 71 -2.28 1.90 6.31
C ASN A 71 -1.45 1.36 7.46
N ASP A 72 -1.97 1.36 8.69
CA ASP A 72 -1.26 0.81 9.84
C ASP A 72 -0.95 -0.69 9.65
N LEU A 73 -1.93 -1.45 9.15
CA LEU A 73 -1.75 -2.86 8.80
C LEU A 73 -0.67 -3.05 7.73
N LEU A 74 -0.72 -2.25 6.65
CA LEU A 74 0.30 -2.25 5.61
C LEU A 74 1.69 -1.96 6.18
N PHE A 75 1.84 -0.91 7.00
CA PHE A 75 3.13 -0.50 7.53
C PHE A 75 3.73 -1.56 8.45
N LYS A 76 2.90 -2.20 9.28
CA LYS A 76 3.30 -3.35 10.09
C LYS A 76 3.77 -4.51 9.21
N ALA A 77 2.99 -4.88 8.20
CA ALA A 77 3.35 -5.97 7.28
C ALA A 77 4.68 -5.69 6.55
N ILE A 78 4.87 -4.48 6.03
CA ILE A 78 6.12 -4.08 5.35
C ILE A 78 7.31 -4.13 6.32
N THR A 79 7.14 -3.67 7.55
CA THR A 79 8.21 -3.68 8.56
C THR A 79 8.58 -5.12 8.95
N THR A 80 7.59 -6.01 9.10
CA THR A 80 7.83 -7.44 9.36
C THR A 80 8.54 -8.12 8.21
N ILE A 81 8.06 -7.94 6.97
CA ILE A 81 8.71 -8.51 5.77
C ILE A 81 10.15 -8.00 5.64
N ASP A 82 10.39 -6.72 5.93
CA ASP A 82 11.73 -6.15 5.87
C ASP A 82 12.68 -6.76 6.90
N ALA A 83 12.20 -7.00 8.12
CA ALA A 83 12.97 -7.70 9.16
C ALA A 83 13.29 -9.14 8.75
N ASP A 84 12.30 -9.87 8.22
CA ASP A 84 12.49 -11.25 7.74
C ASP A 84 13.46 -11.30 6.56
N LEU A 85 13.35 -10.34 5.62
CA LEU A 85 14.22 -10.24 4.45
C LEU A 85 15.69 -10.06 4.83
N GLN A 86 15.98 -9.31 5.89
CA GLN A 86 17.35 -9.10 6.36
C GLN A 86 17.99 -10.38 6.95
N GLN A 87 17.18 -11.33 7.40
CA GLN A 87 17.64 -12.58 8.00
C GLN A 87 17.63 -13.75 7.00
N ALA A 88 16.88 -13.64 5.91
CA ALA A 88 16.66 -14.72 4.97
C ALA A 88 17.88 -14.99 4.06
N GLY A 89 18.22 -16.27 3.89
CA GLY A 89 19.19 -16.73 2.89
C GLY A 89 18.59 -17.01 1.50
N SER A 90 17.28 -16.87 1.34
CA SER A 90 16.53 -17.15 0.10
C SER A 90 15.33 -16.20 -0.05
N LEU A 91 14.66 -16.23 -1.21
CA LEU A 91 13.49 -15.38 -1.47
C LEU A 91 12.28 -15.83 -0.64
N ILE A 92 11.85 -14.98 0.30
CA ILE A 92 10.66 -15.19 1.13
C ILE A 92 9.37 -14.79 0.38
N SER A 93 8.22 -15.07 1.00
CA SER A 93 6.92 -14.62 0.49
C SER A 93 6.80 -13.09 0.58
N PRO A 94 6.30 -12.40 -0.46
CA PRO A 94 5.95 -10.99 -0.41
C PRO A 94 4.51 -10.74 0.10
N LEU A 95 3.76 -11.78 0.46
CA LEU A 95 2.38 -11.67 0.92
C LEU A 95 2.32 -11.42 2.44
N MET A 96 1.11 -11.19 2.95
CA MET A 96 0.86 -10.89 4.36
C MET A 96 1.55 -11.90 5.31
N PRO A 97 2.45 -11.46 6.21
CA PRO A 97 3.15 -12.36 7.12
C PRO A 97 2.21 -13.03 8.12
N ALA A 98 2.50 -14.29 8.46
CA ALA A 98 1.68 -15.03 9.39
C ALA A 98 1.58 -14.37 10.78
N ALA A 99 2.70 -13.84 11.28
CA ALA A 99 2.75 -13.12 12.54
C ALA A 99 1.77 -11.92 12.59
N ILE A 100 1.57 -11.22 11.47
CA ILE A 100 0.62 -10.10 11.41
C ILE A 100 -0.82 -10.59 11.44
N VAL A 101 -1.12 -11.65 10.70
CA VAL A 101 -2.48 -12.22 10.68
C VAL A 101 -2.85 -12.78 12.06
N ASP A 102 -1.91 -13.46 12.73
CA ASP A 102 -2.12 -14.01 14.07
C ASP A 102 -2.30 -12.89 15.11
N ASP A 103 -1.37 -11.92 15.15
CA ASP A 103 -1.42 -10.78 16.08
C ASP A 103 -2.71 -9.96 15.93
N GLN A 104 -3.09 -9.64 14.68
CA GLN A 104 -4.22 -8.78 14.39
C GLN A 104 -5.56 -9.52 14.38
N GLY A 105 -5.58 -10.83 14.13
CA GLY A 105 -6.79 -11.65 14.03
C GLY A 105 -7.38 -12.07 15.39
N HIS A 106 -6.61 -11.98 16.46
CA HIS A 106 -7.07 -12.23 17.82
C HIS A 106 -7.64 -10.99 18.50
N LEU A 107 -8.49 -11.23 19.52
CA LEU A 107 -8.98 -10.16 20.36
C LEU A 107 -7.84 -9.57 21.18
N GLN A 108 -7.78 -8.25 21.22
CA GLN A 108 -6.80 -7.52 22.02
C GLN A 108 -7.25 -7.43 23.49
N PRO A 109 -6.34 -7.24 24.46
CA PRO A 109 -6.69 -7.22 25.88
C PRO A 109 -7.80 -6.22 26.25
N PHE A 110 -7.84 -5.07 25.57
CA PHE A 110 -8.93 -4.10 25.73
C PHE A 110 -10.29 -4.67 25.26
N GLU A 111 -10.32 -5.37 24.13
CA GLU A 111 -11.54 -5.92 23.53
C GLU A 111 -12.11 -7.05 24.38
N GLU A 112 -11.25 -7.94 24.87
CA GLU A 112 -11.63 -9.01 25.80
C GLU A 112 -12.24 -8.43 27.08
N ARG A 113 -11.56 -7.44 27.68
CA ARG A 113 -12.07 -6.79 28.89
C ARG A 113 -13.36 -6.02 28.62
N LEU A 114 -13.49 -5.36 27.49
CA LEU A 114 -14.71 -4.63 27.12
C LEU A 114 -15.89 -5.59 26.95
N LEU A 115 -15.66 -6.75 26.33
CA LEU A 115 -16.66 -7.80 26.16
C LEU A 115 -17.18 -8.32 27.50
N GLU A 116 -16.29 -8.58 28.44
CA GLU A 116 -16.65 -9.00 29.80
C GLU A 116 -17.48 -7.92 30.51
N VAL A 117 -16.99 -6.68 30.54
CA VAL A 117 -17.63 -5.55 31.22
C VAL A 117 -19.02 -5.23 30.65
N LEU A 118 -19.18 -5.33 29.32
CA LEU A 118 -20.48 -5.12 28.67
C LEU A 118 -21.44 -6.27 28.94
N ARG A 119 -20.97 -7.52 28.91
CA ARG A 119 -21.77 -8.72 29.23
C ARG A 119 -22.30 -8.67 30.67
N GLU A 120 -21.49 -8.19 31.60
CA GLU A 120 -21.88 -8.00 33.02
C GLU A 120 -22.75 -6.75 33.25
N GLY A 121 -23.00 -5.94 32.21
CA GLY A 121 -23.91 -4.81 32.28
C GLY A 121 -23.37 -3.58 33.04
N HIS A 122 -22.07 -3.53 33.34
CA HIS A 122 -21.49 -2.44 34.14
C HIS A 122 -21.62 -1.07 33.48
N LEU A 123 -21.31 -0.95 32.18
CA LEU A 123 -21.45 0.33 31.46
C LEU A 123 -22.92 0.75 31.29
N HIS A 124 -23.83 -0.21 31.16
CA HIS A 124 -25.29 0.04 31.10
C HIS A 124 -25.79 0.60 32.43
N ARG A 125 -25.31 0.03 33.54
CA ARG A 125 -25.68 0.48 34.89
C ARG A 125 -25.22 1.90 35.17
N ILE A 126 -24.01 2.26 34.74
CA ILE A 126 -23.50 3.64 34.82
C ILE A 126 -24.36 4.58 33.97
N SER A 127 -24.68 4.19 32.73
CA SER A 127 -25.51 5.01 31.82
C SER A 127 -26.91 5.31 32.40
N GLN A 128 -27.54 4.31 33.01
CA GLN A 128 -28.91 4.42 33.54
C GLN A 128 -28.96 5.04 34.95
N ARG A 129 -27.94 4.78 35.78
CA ARG A 129 -27.88 5.21 37.18
C ARG A 129 -26.48 5.76 37.50
N PRO A 130 -26.13 6.94 36.96
CA PRO A 130 -24.83 7.53 37.20
C PRO A 130 -24.68 7.98 38.66
N ARG A 131 -23.43 8.18 39.08
CA ARG A 131 -23.17 8.86 40.35
C ARG A 131 -23.39 10.35 40.13
N LEU A 132 -24.09 10.97 41.07
CA LEU A 132 -24.42 12.39 41.05
C LEU A 132 -23.73 13.04 42.23
N ASP A 133 -23.14 14.21 42.00
CA ASP A 133 -22.82 15.13 43.08
C ASP A 133 -23.91 16.21 43.14
N MET A 134 -24.01 16.88 44.29
CA MET A 134 -25.01 17.91 44.52
C MET A 134 -24.33 19.26 44.58
N HIS A 135 -24.54 20.08 43.55
CA HIS A 135 -24.13 21.48 43.61
C HIS A 135 -25.33 22.38 43.94
N TYR A 136 -25.05 23.51 44.56
CA TYR A 136 -26.09 24.47 44.91
C TYR A 136 -25.93 25.73 44.09
N GLU A 137 -27.02 26.18 43.49
CA GLU A 137 -27.08 27.45 42.77
C GLU A 137 -28.07 28.40 43.45
N ASP A 138 -27.70 29.67 43.49
CA ASP A 138 -28.55 30.75 43.98
C ASP A 138 -29.29 31.36 42.78
N GLU A 139 -30.62 31.30 42.77
CA GLU A 139 -31.48 31.83 41.70
C GLU A 139 -32.59 32.70 42.28
N VAL A 140 -32.91 33.82 41.63
CA VAL A 140 -34.03 34.69 42.02
C VAL A 140 -35.34 34.10 41.51
N THR A 141 -36.15 33.59 42.43
CA THR A 141 -37.44 32.95 42.11
C THR A 141 -38.58 33.62 42.88
N ASP A 142 -39.83 33.29 42.53
CA ASP A 142 -40.98 33.74 43.31
C ASP A 142 -40.92 33.19 44.73
N ILE A 143 -41.28 34.02 45.72
CA ILE A 143 -41.19 33.70 47.16
C ILE A 143 -41.89 32.37 47.51
N ALA A 144 -42.97 32.03 46.80
CA ALA A 144 -43.71 30.79 47.00
C ALA A 144 -42.94 29.52 46.59
N ARG A 145 -41.97 29.63 45.67
CA ARG A 145 -41.14 28.50 45.20
C ARG A 145 -39.84 28.36 46.01
N ALA A 146 -39.48 29.38 46.80
CA ALA A 146 -38.26 29.40 47.59
C ALA A 146 -38.38 28.50 48.84
N ARG A 147 -37.66 27.37 48.86
CA ARG A 147 -37.58 26.49 50.05
C ARG A 147 -36.47 26.88 51.02
N ARG A 148 -35.34 27.39 50.51
CA ARG A 148 -34.19 27.82 51.31
C ARG A 148 -33.60 29.10 50.72
N LEU A 149 -33.38 30.10 51.57
CA LEU A 149 -32.79 31.37 51.15
C LEU A 149 -31.27 31.23 50.95
N SER A 150 -30.74 31.92 49.95
CA SER A 150 -29.29 32.05 49.76
C SER A 150 -28.67 32.93 50.86
N LYS A 151 -27.34 32.84 51.05
CA LYS A 151 -26.65 33.67 52.05
C LYS A 151 -26.74 35.18 51.73
N GLY A 152 -26.85 35.53 50.45
CA GLY A 152 -26.99 36.91 49.99
C GLY A 152 -28.43 37.38 49.80
N ALA A 153 -29.44 36.59 50.17
CA ALA A 153 -30.84 36.86 49.80
C ALA A 153 -31.35 38.23 50.25
N LEU A 154 -31.02 38.64 51.48
CA LEU A 154 -31.45 39.93 52.03
C LEU A 154 -30.72 41.11 51.37
N VAL A 155 -29.43 40.95 51.06
CA VAL A 155 -28.63 41.97 50.36
C VAL A 155 -29.11 42.16 48.92
N HIS A 156 -29.37 41.06 48.22
CA HIS A 156 -29.92 41.08 46.88
C HIS A 156 -31.33 41.71 46.88
N LEU A 157 -32.18 41.36 47.85
CA LEU A 157 -33.52 41.93 47.96
C LEU A 157 -33.47 43.44 48.25
N ALA A 158 -32.56 43.89 49.10
CA ALA A 158 -32.41 45.33 49.42
C ALA A 158 -31.88 46.15 48.23
N SER A 159 -31.08 45.55 47.35
CA SER A 159 -30.48 46.21 46.18
C SER A 159 -31.37 46.21 44.93
N HIS A 160 -32.37 45.33 44.85
CA HIS A 160 -33.19 45.12 43.66
C HIS A 160 -34.69 45.35 43.99
N SER A 161 -35.12 46.61 43.89
CA SER A 161 -36.50 47.04 44.21
C SER A 161 -37.59 46.40 43.35
N GLU A 162 -37.23 45.92 42.16
CA GLU A 162 -38.09 45.16 41.25
C GLU A 162 -38.47 43.77 41.79
N CYS A 163 -37.74 43.27 42.78
CA CYS A 163 -38.07 42.02 43.47
C CYS A 163 -39.16 42.21 44.54
N TRP A 164 -39.61 43.45 44.78
CA TRP A 164 -40.58 43.79 45.83
C TRP A 164 -42.01 43.63 45.32
N GLN A 165 -42.90 43.13 46.16
CA GLN A 165 -44.33 43.14 45.90
C GLN A 165 -44.97 44.45 46.38
N ARG A 166 -44.58 44.88 47.59
CA ARG A 166 -44.99 46.16 48.18
C ARG A 166 -44.02 46.56 49.29
N GLN A 167 -43.86 47.87 49.49
CA GLN A 167 -43.11 48.43 50.61
C GLN A 167 -44.09 48.82 51.73
N THR A 168 -43.75 48.50 52.98
CA THR A 168 -44.51 48.86 54.17
C THR A 168 -43.64 49.70 55.12
N LEU A 169 -44.26 50.41 56.06
CA LEU A 169 -43.54 51.25 57.04
C LEU A 169 -42.51 50.47 57.89
N SER A 170 -42.69 49.16 58.01
CA SER A 170 -41.83 48.23 58.77
C SER A 170 -40.83 47.44 57.92
N GLY A 171 -40.82 47.60 56.59
CA GLY A 171 -39.93 46.84 55.71
C GLY A 171 -40.49 46.58 54.31
N VAL A 172 -39.92 45.59 53.63
CA VAL A 172 -40.29 45.24 52.25
C VAL A 172 -40.90 43.84 52.23
N ILE A 173 -42.02 43.67 51.53
CA ILE A 173 -42.61 42.36 51.26
C ILE A 173 -42.12 41.90 49.88
N PRO A 174 -41.30 40.83 49.79
CA PRO A 174 -40.74 40.38 48.52
C PRO A 174 -41.77 39.66 47.66
N ARG A 175 -41.75 39.93 46.35
CA ARG A 175 -42.40 39.11 45.31
C ARG A 175 -41.47 37.97 44.90
N LYS A 176 -40.19 38.29 44.70
CA LYS A 176 -39.12 37.36 44.34
C LYS A 176 -37.98 37.43 45.36
N VAL A 177 -37.32 36.31 45.61
CA VAL A 177 -36.16 36.21 46.49
C VAL A 177 -35.09 35.31 45.89
N MET A 178 -33.83 35.63 46.18
CA MET A 178 -32.69 34.79 45.81
C MET A 178 -32.67 33.54 46.70
N ALA A 179 -33.11 32.42 46.14
CA ALA A 179 -33.23 31.14 46.81
C ALA A 179 -32.14 30.17 46.33
N ARG A 180 -31.75 29.25 47.20
CA ARG A 180 -30.74 28.24 46.93
C ARG A 180 -31.41 26.96 46.49
N PHE A 181 -31.13 26.53 45.26
CA PHE A 181 -31.61 25.27 44.70
C PHE A 181 -30.51 24.24 44.66
N SER A 182 -30.87 23.01 44.99
CA SER A 182 -30.03 21.82 44.79
C SER A 182 -30.22 21.36 43.34
N LYS A 183 -29.14 21.29 42.56
CA LYS A 183 -29.14 20.70 41.22
C LYS A 183 -28.20 19.51 41.19
N ASP A 184 -28.61 18.50 40.44
CA ASP A 184 -27.83 17.28 40.24
C ASP A 184 -26.70 17.57 39.23
N ASP A 185 -25.46 17.36 39.66
CA ASP A 185 -24.28 17.48 38.82
C ASP A 185 -23.95 16.15 38.15
N TYR A 186 -24.24 16.06 36.86
CA TYR A 186 -23.81 14.94 36.01
C TYR A 186 -22.36 15.07 35.55
N GLY A 187 -21.76 16.26 35.69
CA GLY A 187 -20.45 16.63 35.21
C GLY A 187 -19.31 16.30 36.17
N ILE A 188 -19.46 15.34 37.08
CA ILE A 188 -18.31 14.86 37.89
C ILE A 188 -17.21 14.25 37.00
N TYR A 189 -15.99 14.22 37.50
CA TYR A 189 -14.82 13.73 36.77
C TYR A 189 -15.04 12.32 36.17
N GLU A 190 -15.63 11.42 36.95
CA GLU A 190 -15.84 10.02 36.59
C GLU A 190 -16.87 9.85 35.48
N ASN A 191 -17.91 10.69 35.46
CA ASN A 191 -18.92 10.69 34.42
C ASN A 191 -18.36 11.26 33.11
N ARG A 192 -17.52 12.29 33.19
CA ARG A 192 -16.75 12.79 32.04
C ARG A 192 -15.83 11.72 31.51
N LEU A 193 -15.09 11.03 32.38
CA LEU A 193 -14.21 9.93 32.00
C LEU A 193 -14.99 8.80 31.32
N TYR A 194 -16.16 8.40 31.85
CA TYR A 194 -17.04 7.43 31.20
C TYR A 194 -17.45 7.87 29.79
N ALA A 195 -17.89 9.11 29.62
CA ALA A 195 -18.31 9.61 28.31
C ALA A 195 -17.14 9.62 27.30
N ARG A 196 -15.95 10.06 27.73
CA ARG A 196 -14.74 10.03 26.88
C ARG A 196 -14.27 8.62 26.59
N LEU A 197 -14.38 7.71 27.55
CA LEU A 197 -14.08 6.29 27.32
C LEU A 197 -14.93 5.74 26.17
N LEU A 198 -16.22 6.08 26.11
CA LEU A 198 -17.09 5.65 25.02
C LEU A 198 -16.68 6.25 23.66
N ASP A 199 -16.24 7.50 23.62
CA ASP A 199 -15.74 8.13 22.39
C ASP A 199 -14.46 7.45 21.88
N GLU A 200 -13.50 7.22 22.78
CA GLU A 200 -12.23 6.55 22.46
C GLU A 200 -12.45 5.08 22.06
N ALA A 201 -13.34 4.37 22.77
CA ALA A 201 -13.71 3.00 22.46
C ALA A 201 -14.40 2.89 21.10
N ASP A 202 -15.31 3.79 20.75
CA ASP A 202 -15.96 3.82 19.44
C ASP A 202 -14.94 4.01 18.31
N ARG A 203 -14.02 4.97 18.46
CA ARG A 203 -12.97 5.22 17.48
C ARG A 203 -12.04 4.02 17.33
N TYR A 204 -11.60 3.44 18.44
CA TYR A 204 -10.77 2.23 18.44
C TYR A 204 -11.47 1.05 17.75
N LEU A 205 -12.73 0.79 18.09
CA LEU A 205 -13.49 -0.33 17.52
C LEU A 205 -13.73 -0.16 16.02
N ARG A 206 -14.00 1.05 15.53
CA ARG A 206 -14.10 1.33 14.08
C ARG A 206 -12.79 1.02 13.36
N ALA A 207 -11.65 1.47 13.90
CA ALA A 207 -10.34 1.18 13.33
C ALA A 207 -10.07 -0.33 13.30
N ARG A 208 -10.34 -1.04 14.39
CA ARG A 208 -10.18 -2.50 14.46
C ARG A 208 -11.09 -3.26 13.50
N LEU A 209 -12.36 -2.87 13.38
CA LEU A 209 -13.29 -3.47 12.42
C LEU A 209 -12.79 -3.29 10.98
N SER A 210 -12.24 -2.13 10.64
CA SER A 210 -11.61 -1.90 9.33
C SER A 210 -10.39 -2.80 9.13
N THR A 211 -9.48 -2.91 10.10
CA THR A 211 -8.30 -3.80 10.03
C THR A 211 -8.70 -5.26 9.84
N LEU A 212 -9.64 -5.78 10.64
CA LEU A 212 -10.10 -7.17 10.53
C LEU A 212 -10.85 -7.40 9.22
N GLY A 213 -11.62 -6.43 8.74
CA GLY A 213 -12.27 -6.47 7.44
C GLY A 213 -11.28 -6.59 6.29
N SER A 214 -10.20 -5.80 6.31
CA SER A 214 -9.10 -5.91 5.32
C SER A 214 -8.43 -7.29 5.38
N LEU A 215 -8.10 -7.80 6.57
CA LEU A 215 -7.52 -9.14 6.71
C LEU A 215 -8.46 -10.24 6.21
N LYS A 216 -9.75 -10.11 6.50
CA LYS A 216 -10.77 -11.03 6.03
C LYS A 216 -10.80 -11.07 4.50
N ALA A 217 -10.80 -9.91 3.85
CA ALA A 217 -10.77 -9.82 2.39
C ALA A 217 -9.52 -10.50 1.79
N THR A 218 -8.34 -10.30 2.39
CA THR A 218 -7.10 -10.97 1.98
C THR A 218 -7.21 -12.50 2.07
N LEU A 219 -7.75 -13.01 3.18
CA LEU A 219 -7.96 -14.45 3.37
C LEU A 219 -9.03 -15.02 2.43
N GLU A 220 -10.11 -14.28 2.16
CA GLU A 220 -11.14 -14.67 1.19
C GLU A 220 -10.54 -14.77 -0.22
N GLN A 221 -9.71 -13.81 -0.62
CA GLN A 221 -9.01 -13.84 -1.91
C GLN A 221 -8.09 -15.07 -2.01
N ALA A 222 -7.29 -15.35 -0.97
CA ALA A 222 -6.47 -16.56 -0.93
C ALA A 222 -7.32 -17.84 -1.05
N MET A 223 -8.49 -17.89 -0.38
CA MET A 223 -9.44 -18.99 -0.46
C MET A 223 -10.08 -19.16 -1.85
N GLU A 224 -10.30 -18.07 -2.59
CA GLU A 224 -10.82 -18.09 -3.96
C GLU A 224 -9.86 -18.83 -4.89
N PHE A 225 -8.55 -18.61 -4.78
CA PHE A 225 -7.54 -19.33 -5.57
C PHE A 225 -7.52 -20.85 -5.34
N TYR A 226 -7.91 -21.32 -4.16
CA TYR A 226 -8.02 -22.76 -3.90
C TYR A 226 -9.27 -23.41 -4.51
N LYS A 227 -10.32 -22.63 -4.80
CA LYS A 227 -11.66 -23.16 -5.11
C LYS A 227 -12.16 -22.81 -6.50
N SER A 228 -11.70 -21.71 -7.09
CA SER A 228 -12.25 -21.19 -8.33
C SER A 228 -11.87 -22.08 -9.51
N ALA A 229 -12.87 -22.50 -10.28
CA ALA A 229 -12.68 -23.22 -11.54
C ALA A 229 -12.36 -22.28 -12.71
N ASP A 230 -12.64 -20.99 -12.57
CA ASP A 230 -12.47 -19.99 -13.62
C ASP A 230 -11.05 -19.41 -13.67
N ILE A 231 -10.27 -19.62 -12.61
CA ILE A 231 -8.85 -19.21 -12.53
C ILE A 231 -7.99 -20.29 -13.17
N ASP A 232 -7.04 -19.90 -14.02
CA ASP A 232 -6.09 -20.84 -14.60
C ASP A 232 -5.28 -21.54 -13.49
N HIS A 233 -5.24 -22.87 -13.55
CA HIS A 233 -4.57 -23.71 -12.56
C HIS A 233 -3.09 -23.36 -12.33
N ARG A 234 -2.37 -22.76 -13.30
CA ARG A 234 -0.97 -22.35 -13.14
C ARG A 234 -0.86 -21.04 -12.38
N LEU A 235 -1.78 -20.11 -12.64
CA LEU A 235 -1.91 -18.89 -11.84
C LEU A 235 -2.28 -19.27 -10.40
N ALA A 236 -3.32 -20.10 -10.23
CA ALA A 236 -3.72 -20.58 -8.90
C ALA A 236 -2.57 -21.25 -8.17
N ARG A 237 -1.82 -22.14 -8.84
CA ARG A 237 -0.64 -22.78 -8.26
C ARG A 237 0.44 -21.77 -7.89
N ALA A 238 0.78 -20.82 -8.77
CA ALA A 238 1.81 -19.82 -8.49
C ALA A 238 1.47 -18.99 -7.25
N VAL A 239 0.22 -18.51 -7.13
CA VAL A 239 -0.24 -17.76 -5.96
C VAL A 239 -0.26 -18.64 -4.70
N CYS A 240 -0.79 -19.86 -4.80
CA CYS A 240 -0.82 -20.80 -3.68
C CYS A 240 0.57 -21.24 -3.22
N ASP A 241 1.56 -21.34 -4.11
CA ASP A 241 2.95 -21.67 -3.75
C ASP A 241 3.57 -20.53 -2.94
N ILE A 242 3.30 -19.27 -3.31
CA ILE A 242 3.77 -18.08 -2.61
C ILE A 242 3.06 -17.95 -1.25
N TRP A 243 1.73 -18.07 -1.22
CA TRP A 243 0.95 -18.05 0.01
C TRP A 243 1.29 -19.23 0.92
N GLY A 244 1.59 -20.39 0.34
CA GLY A 244 2.03 -21.61 1.00
C GLY A 244 3.30 -21.45 1.83
N MET A 245 4.17 -20.50 1.48
CA MET A 245 5.37 -20.17 2.27
C MET A 245 5.01 -19.49 3.61
N THR A 246 3.82 -18.88 3.71
CA THR A 246 3.30 -18.24 4.92
C THR A 246 2.25 -19.10 5.64
N PHE A 247 1.33 -19.71 4.90
CA PHE A 247 0.22 -20.50 5.42
C PHE A 247 -0.11 -21.67 4.50
N ASP A 248 -0.34 -22.85 5.08
CA ASP A 248 -0.97 -23.95 4.34
C ASP A 248 -2.51 -23.75 4.24
N GLN A 249 -3.17 -24.52 3.38
CA GLN A 249 -4.62 -24.40 3.18
C GLN A 249 -5.42 -24.70 4.47
N SER A 250 -4.94 -25.64 5.29
CA SER A 250 -5.64 -26.09 6.50
C SER A 250 -5.59 -25.04 7.62
N SER A 251 -4.45 -24.36 7.76
CA SER A 251 -4.21 -23.26 8.69
C SER A 251 -4.95 -22.01 8.25
N THR A 252 -4.93 -21.69 6.95
CA THR A 252 -5.72 -20.58 6.39
C THR A 252 -7.20 -20.68 6.77
N GLY A 253 -7.80 -21.87 6.65
CA GLY A 253 -9.20 -22.10 7.01
C GLY A 253 -9.50 -21.95 8.51
N LYS A 254 -8.57 -22.38 9.39
CA LYS A 254 -8.71 -22.22 10.85
C LYS A 254 -8.63 -20.74 11.26
N VAL A 255 -7.63 -20.03 10.75
CA VAL A 255 -7.43 -18.59 10.99
C VAL A 255 -8.64 -17.81 10.50
N PHE A 256 -9.14 -18.11 9.30
CA PHE A 256 -10.35 -17.47 8.76
C PHE A 256 -11.58 -17.65 9.66
N LYS A 257 -11.76 -18.84 10.24
CA LYS A 257 -12.87 -19.10 11.17
C LYS A 257 -12.74 -18.26 12.45
N VAL A 258 -11.56 -18.26 13.09
CA VAL A 258 -11.30 -17.48 14.31
C VAL A 258 -11.47 -15.99 14.06
N LEU A 259 -10.97 -15.50 12.92
CA LEU A 259 -11.10 -14.09 12.52
C LEU A 259 -12.57 -13.70 12.38
N ASN A 260 -13.40 -14.50 11.72
CA ASN A 260 -14.83 -14.22 11.57
C ASN A 260 -15.58 -14.23 12.91
N GLU A 261 -15.26 -15.17 13.80
CA GLU A 261 -15.83 -15.20 15.15
C GLU A 261 -15.48 -13.94 15.94
N ASN A 262 -14.24 -13.46 15.84
CA ASN A 262 -13.79 -12.25 16.53
C ASN A 262 -14.36 -10.97 15.89
N LEU A 263 -14.44 -10.90 14.56
CA LEU A 263 -15.07 -9.80 13.84
C LEU A 263 -16.53 -9.64 14.30
N HIS A 264 -17.28 -10.74 14.39
CA HIS A 264 -18.65 -10.70 14.90
C HIS A 264 -18.74 -10.20 16.35
N LYS A 265 -17.82 -10.61 17.22
CA LYS A 265 -17.75 -10.07 18.60
C LYS A 265 -17.50 -8.56 18.59
N LEU A 266 -16.57 -8.07 17.76
CA LEU A 266 -16.28 -6.62 17.66
C LEU A 266 -17.47 -5.82 17.11
N GLU A 267 -18.23 -6.36 16.14
CA GLU A 267 -19.45 -5.73 15.65
C GLU A 267 -20.49 -5.55 16.76
N ILE A 268 -20.67 -6.57 17.60
CA ILE A 268 -21.54 -6.51 18.78
C ILE A 268 -21.04 -5.45 19.77
N LEU A 269 -19.74 -5.40 20.07
CA LEU A 269 -19.15 -4.37 20.93
C LEU A 269 -19.42 -2.96 20.38
N HIS A 270 -19.13 -2.74 19.10
CA HIS A 270 -19.30 -1.44 18.45
C HIS A 270 -20.77 -1.01 18.46
N LYS A 271 -21.70 -1.91 18.15
CA LYS A 271 -23.15 -1.63 18.22
C LYS A 271 -23.59 -1.26 19.64
N THR A 272 -23.08 -1.96 20.65
CA THR A 272 -23.42 -1.70 22.06
C THR A 272 -22.88 -0.34 22.53
N ILE A 273 -21.61 -0.04 22.22
CA ILE A 273 -21.00 1.26 22.51
C ILE A 273 -21.72 2.40 21.81
N SER A 274 -22.06 2.23 20.53
CA SER A 274 -22.87 3.18 19.77
C SER A 274 -24.23 3.43 20.44
N GLY A 275 -24.90 2.39 20.95
CA GLY A 275 -26.15 2.52 21.70
C GLY A 275 -26.01 3.30 23.02
N LEU A 276 -24.94 3.04 23.78
CA LEU A 276 -24.64 3.76 25.02
C LEU A 276 -24.35 5.25 24.78
N ARG A 277 -23.79 5.61 23.62
CA ARG A 277 -23.56 7.01 23.23
C ARG A 277 -24.84 7.74 22.81
N GLN A 278 -25.92 7.02 22.50
CA GLN A 278 -27.19 7.62 22.08
C GLN A 278 -28.16 7.87 23.24
N SER A 279 -27.82 7.46 24.48
CA SER A 279 -28.76 7.49 25.60
C SER A 279 -28.08 7.62 26.98
N GLY A 280 -28.89 7.88 28.02
CA GLY A 280 -28.46 7.89 29.42
C GLY A 280 -27.40 8.96 29.74
N LEU A 281 -26.46 8.64 30.62
CA LEU A 281 -25.45 9.58 31.12
C LEU A 281 -24.70 10.32 30.00
N TYR A 282 -24.41 9.67 28.87
CA TYR A 282 -23.61 10.27 27.80
C TYR A 282 -24.26 11.55 27.24
N THR A 283 -25.58 11.60 27.13
CA THR A 283 -26.29 12.78 26.59
C THR A 283 -26.37 13.94 27.58
N LEU A 284 -26.10 13.69 28.86
CA LEU A 284 -26.17 14.65 29.95
C LEU A 284 -24.81 15.31 30.26
N VAL A 285 -23.70 14.73 29.80
CA VAL A 285 -22.35 15.27 30.01
C VAL A 285 -21.98 16.22 28.86
N ASP A 286 -21.35 17.34 29.19
CA ASP A 286 -20.87 18.29 28.18
C ASP A 286 -19.84 17.65 27.24
N ARG A 287 -20.11 17.78 25.94
CA ARG A 287 -19.26 17.28 24.84
C ARG A 287 -17.88 17.94 24.82
N ASN A 288 -17.71 19.13 25.39
CA ASN A 288 -16.43 19.84 25.43
C ASN A 288 -15.62 19.57 26.71
N ALA A 289 -16.20 18.84 27.68
CA ALA A 289 -15.51 18.53 28.93
C ALA A 289 -14.31 17.62 28.68
N ARG A 290 -13.10 18.20 28.73
CA ARG A 290 -11.83 17.51 28.56
C ARG A 290 -11.46 16.75 29.83
N VAL A 291 -10.88 15.57 29.66
CA VAL A 291 -10.29 14.75 30.72
C VAL A 291 -8.78 14.73 30.46
N ALA A 292 -7.97 14.93 31.51
CA ALA A 292 -6.52 14.84 31.39
C ALA A 292 -6.11 13.45 30.89
N SER A 293 -5.04 13.38 30.09
CA SER A 293 -4.54 12.09 29.55
C SER A 293 -4.10 11.14 30.66
N ALA A 294 -3.56 11.68 31.75
CA ALA A 294 -3.26 10.94 32.97
C ALA A 294 -4.53 10.69 33.79
N LEU A 295 -4.81 9.41 34.06
CA LEU A 295 -5.94 9.00 34.88
C LEU A 295 -5.70 9.38 36.35
N HIS A 296 -6.58 10.18 36.93
CA HIS A 296 -6.59 10.44 38.37
C HIS A 296 -7.44 9.38 39.06
N ARG A 297 -6.83 8.49 39.85
CA ARG A 297 -7.58 7.48 40.61
C ARG A 297 -8.30 8.12 41.79
N THR A 298 -9.60 8.28 41.67
CA THR A 298 -10.49 8.72 42.75
C THR A 298 -11.03 7.54 43.55
N ASN A 299 -11.66 7.83 44.69
CA ASN A 299 -12.31 6.80 45.50
C ASN A 299 -13.43 6.07 44.73
N ILE A 300 -14.18 6.80 43.90
CA ILE A 300 -15.25 6.23 43.07
C ILE A 300 -14.66 5.29 42.03
N LEU A 301 -13.61 5.70 41.31
CA LEU A 301 -12.92 4.85 40.33
C LEU A 301 -12.19 3.67 40.96
N SER A 302 -11.90 3.71 42.26
CA SER A 302 -11.18 2.62 42.94
C SER A 302 -12.10 1.59 43.58
N HIS A 303 -13.23 2.02 44.17
CA HIS A 303 -14.05 1.17 45.02
C HIS A 303 -15.48 0.96 44.51
N ASP A 304 -16.00 1.79 43.60
CA ASP A 304 -17.35 1.57 43.09
C ASP A 304 -17.38 0.32 42.19
N PRO A 305 -18.36 -0.59 42.37
CA PRO A 305 -18.45 -1.84 41.63
C PRO A 305 -18.46 -1.68 40.11
N HIS A 306 -18.94 -0.55 39.59
CA HIS A 306 -19.06 -0.30 38.15
C HIS A 306 -17.97 0.64 37.64
N TYR A 307 -17.70 1.75 38.33
CA TYR A 307 -16.71 2.75 37.84
C TYR A 307 -15.27 2.24 37.85
N ARG A 308 -14.93 1.24 38.69
CA ARG A 308 -13.62 0.59 38.63
C ARG A 308 -13.28 0.01 37.25
N HIS A 309 -14.30 -0.46 36.52
CA HIS A 309 -14.12 -1.02 35.19
C HIS A 309 -13.82 0.06 34.14
N VAL A 310 -14.36 1.28 34.34
CA VAL A 310 -14.07 2.44 33.48
C VAL A 310 -12.58 2.79 33.56
N ALA A 311 -12.02 2.83 34.77
CA ALA A 311 -10.60 3.06 35.00
C ALA A 311 -9.72 2.00 34.31
N THR A 312 -10.05 0.72 34.49
CA THR A 312 -9.32 -0.38 33.83
C THR A 312 -9.36 -0.29 32.31
N LEU A 313 -10.53 -0.03 31.73
CA LEU A 313 -10.70 0.10 30.28
C LEU A 313 -9.93 1.31 29.72
N TRP A 314 -9.93 2.43 30.44
CA TRP A 314 -9.17 3.62 30.06
C TRP A 314 -7.66 3.37 30.07
N GLU A 315 -7.14 2.69 31.10
CA GLU A 315 -5.72 2.30 31.18
C GLU A 315 -5.32 1.35 30.03
N LEU A 316 -6.18 0.38 29.69
CA LEU A 316 -5.95 -0.53 28.57
C LEU A 316 -5.92 0.19 27.22
N LEU A 317 -6.86 1.11 26.97
CA LEU A 317 -6.82 1.97 25.77
C LEU A 317 -5.57 2.84 25.75
N GLY A 318 -5.19 3.41 26.90
CA GLY A 318 -3.99 4.23 27.03
C GLY A 318 -2.72 3.48 26.61
N LYS A 319 -2.60 2.20 26.96
CA LYS A 319 -1.48 1.34 26.53
C LYS A 319 -1.45 1.12 25.02
N THR A 320 -2.61 1.01 24.38
CA THR A 320 -2.71 0.93 22.92
C THR A 320 -2.22 2.21 22.23
N HIS A 321 -2.44 3.37 22.86
CA HIS A 321 -2.05 4.68 22.33
C HIS A 321 -0.66 5.15 22.83
N ALA A 322 -0.02 4.43 23.76
CA ALA A 322 1.22 4.85 24.43
C ALA A 322 2.44 4.94 23.50
N GLY A 323 2.33 4.52 22.23
CA GLY A 323 3.30 4.83 21.18
C GLY A 323 3.26 6.29 20.68
N ALA A 324 2.39 7.16 21.22
CA ALA A 324 2.13 8.51 20.70
C ALA A 324 3.04 9.64 21.24
N THR A 325 3.96 9.37 22.16
CA THR A 325 4.95 10.36 22.64
C THR A 325 6.32 10.17 22.01
N VAL A 326 6.35 9.77 20.74
CA VAL A 326 7.58 9.74 19.94
C VAL A 326 7.93 11.18 19.54
N ASP A 327 9.20 11.56 19.65
CA ASP A 327 9.66 12.91 19.27
C ASP A 327 9.48 13.15 17.75
N ALA A 328 9.39 14.41 17.32
CA ALA A 328 9.20 14.75 15.90
C ALA A 328 10.34 14.23 15.02
N GLU A 329 11.58 14.26 15.52
CA GLU A 329 12.75 13.72 14.83
C GLU A 329 12.65 12.18 14.67
N GLU A 330 12.21 11.49 15.71
CA GLU A 330 12.02 10.04 15.69
C GLU A 330 10.91 9.61 14.74
N ARG A 331 9.79 10.35 14.67
CA ARG A 331 8.70 10.11 13.69
C ARG A 331 9.20 10.27 12.27
N PHE A 332 9.97 11.32 12.01
CA PHE A 332 10.59 11.55 10.71
C PHE A 332 11.51 10.39 10.32
N LYS A 333 12.43 9.97 11.21
CA LYS A 333 13.31 8.81 10.98
C LYS A 333 12.52 7.53 10.73
N ARG A 334 11.47 7.27 11.51
CA ARG A 334 10.58 6.13 11.33
C ARG A 334 9.96 6.12 9.94
N ASN A 335 9.48 7.27 9.46
CA ASN A 335 8.88 7.40 8.13
C ASN A 335 9.92 7.24 7.01
N GLN A 336 11.17 7.69 7.21
CA GLN A 336 12.26 7.41 6.26
C GLN A 336 12.58 5.92 6.20
N ASN A 337 12.70 5.26 7.35
CA ASN A 337 12.95 3.82 7.44
C ASN A 337 11.82 3.02 6.78
N LEU A 338 10.57 3.44 6.96
CA LEU A 338 9.41 2.83 6.33
C LEU A 338 9.44 2.97 4.80
N ALA A 339 9.83 4.13 4.27
CA ALA A 339 10.01 4.33 2.83
C ALA A 339 11.13 3.43 2.27
N GLN A 340 12.22 3.23 3.03
CA GLN A 340 13.29 2.30 2.67
C GLN A 340 12.84 0.84 2.71
N ALA A 341 12.10 0.44 3.74
CA ALA A 341 11.53 -0.90 3.87
C ALA A 341 10.58 -1.20 2.70
N TYR A 342 9.73 -0.24 2.32
CA TYR A 342 8.86 -0.38 1.15
C TYR A 342 9.64 -0.48 -0.17
N SER A 343 10.77 0.24 -0.29
CA SER A 343 11.69 0.06 -1.42
C SER A 343 12.28 -1.36 -1.46
N ARG A 344 12.76 -1.88 -0.33
CA ARG A 344 13.30 -3.25 -0.26
C ARG A 344 12.23 -4.31 -0.55
N TYR A 345 11.01 -4.08 -0.10
CA TYR A 345 9.84 -4.89 -0.45
C TYR A 345 9.58 -4.94 -1.96
N ALA A 346 9.58 -3.80 -2.66
CA ALA A 346 9.48 -3.78 -4.12
C ALA A 346 10.61 -4.57 -4.80
N GLY A 347 11.83 -4.48 -4.25
CA GLY A 347 12.98 -5.26 -4.69
C GLY A 347 12.79 -6.77 -4.51
N LEU A 348 12.21 -7.21 -3.40
CA LEU A 348 11.83 -8.60 -3.18
C LEU A 348 10.86 -9.09 -4.27
N VAL A 349 9.79 -8.34 -4.53
CA VAL A 349 8.80 -8.70 -5.55
C VAL A 349 9.43 -8.74 -6.95
N LEU A 350 10.30 -7.76 -7.29
CA LEU A 350 11.03 -7.76 -8.56
C LEU A 350 11.95 -8.97 -8.72
N ARG A 351 12.69 -9.35 -7.67
CA ARG A 351 13.55 -10.54 -7.71
C ARG A 351 12.76 -11.82 -7.95
N ARG A 352 11.58 -11.94 -7.32
CA ARG A 352 10.66 -13.06 -7.58
C ARG A 352 10.12 -13.04 -9.00
N ALA A 353 9.67 -11.89 -9.49
CA ALA A 353 9.21 -11.71 -10.87
C ALA A 353 10.29 -12.05 -11.92
N LEU A 354 11.55 -11.72 -11.63
CA LEU A 354 12.75 -12.00 -12.43
C LEU A 354 13.33 -13.41 -12.22
N HIS A 355 12.83 -14.18 -11.27
CA HIS A 355 13.33 -15.53 -10.98
C HIS A 355 13.38 -16.44 -12.22
N PRO A 356 12.39 -16.44 -13.15
CA PRO A 356 12.47 -17.23 -14.39
C PRO A 356 13.61 -16.85 -15.34
N TYR A 357 14.21 -15.66 -15.16
CA TYR A 357 15.25 -15.10 -16.01
C TYR A 357 16.63 -15.15 -15.36
N LEU A 358 16.70 -14.87 -14.05
CA LEU A 358 17.97 -14.71 -13.33
C LEU A 358 18.24 -15.81 -12.29
N GLY A 359 17.25 -16.67 -12.01
CA GLY A 359 17.36 -17.73 -11.01
C GLY A 359 17.56 -17.21 -9.59
N GLY A 360 16.87 -16.11 -9.24
CA GLY A 360 16.92 -15.48 -7.91
C GLY A 360 18.14 -14.58 -7.66
N ARG A 361 19.00 -14.37 -8.67
CA ARG A 361 20.15 -13.46 -8.59
C ARG A 361 19.81 -12.08 -9.14
N ASP A 362 20.62 -11.09 -8.78
CA ASP A 362 20.52 -9.72 -9.29
C ASP A 362 21.20 -9.54 -10.66
N GLN A 363 21.92 -10.54 -11.17
CA GLN A 363 22.55 -10.48 -12.50
C GLN A 363 22.54 -11.85 -13.16
N GLY A 364 22.39 -11.87 -14.50
CA GLY A 364 22.38 -13.11 -15.28
C GLY A 364 22.43 -12.88 -16.78
N ILE A 365 22.50 -13.97 -17.55
CA ILE A 365 22.48 -13.94 -19.01
C ILE A 365 21.08 -14.32 -19.49
N TRP A 366 20.51 -13.49 -20.36
CA TRP A 366 19.21 -13.69 -20.99
C TRP A 366 19.29 -13.34 -22.47
N ALA A 367 18.89 -14.27 -23.34
CA ALA A 367 18.90 -14.10 -24.80
C ALA A 367 20.23 -13.51 -25.33
N GLY A 368 21.36 -13.99 -24.79
CA GLY A 368 22.69 -13.54 -25.18
C GLY A 368 23.18 -12.24 -24.52
N LYS A 369 22.34 -11.58 -23.71
CA LYS A 369 22.62 -10.28 -23.11
C LYS A 369 22.74 -10.40 -21.59
N THR A 370 23.53 -9.53 -21.00
CA THR A 370 23.61 -9.44 -19.53
C THR A 370 22.50 -8.55 -19.01
N LEU A 371 21.66 -9.11 -18.14
CA LEU A 371 20.66 -8.37 -17.38
C LEU A 371 21.17 -8.15 -15.96
N GLN A 372 20.87 -6.98 -15.39
CA GLN A 372 21.19 -6.64 -14.01
C GLN A 372 20.02 -5.91 -13.36
N LEU A 373 19.58 -6.37 -12.20
CA LEU A 373 18.72 -5.63 -11.28
C LEU A 373 19.60 -4.89 -10.28
N ARG A 374 19.42 -3.58 -10.14
CA ARG A 374 20.18 -2.75 -9.19
C ARG A 374 19.25 -1.79 -8.45
N GLN A 375 19.51 -1.59 -7.17
CA GLN A 375 18.89 -0.50 -6.43
C GLN A 375 19.71 0.78 -6.57
N LYS A 376 19.07 1.88 -6.96
CA LYS A 376 19.65 3.23 -7.01
C LYS A 376 18.82 4.14 -6.11
N ARG A 377 19.38 4.53 -4.95
CA ARG A 377 18.64 5.19 -3.87
C ARG A 377 17.45 4.31 -3.42
N LEU A 378 16.21 4.76 -3.64
CA LEU A 378 14.98 4.00 -3.37
C LEU A 378 14.36 3.39 -4.63
N GLU A 379 14.95 3.59 -5.80
CA GLU A 379 14.42 3.10 -7.07
C GLU A 379 15.11 1.78 -7.45
N TRP A 380 14.39 0.93 -8.18
CA TRP A 380 14.94 -0.31 -8.73
C TRP A 380 15.04 -0.18 -10.24
N GLU A 381 16.25 -0.36 -10.76
CA GLU A 381 16.55 -0.30 -12.19
C GLU A 381 16.83 -1.73 -12.70
N LEU A 382 16.13 -2.15 -13.74
CA LEU A 382 16.50 -3.30 -14.56
C LEU A 382 17.30 -2.78 -15.76
N LEU A 383 18.55 -3.20 -15.84
CA LEU A 383 19.51 -2.80 -16.85
C LEU A 383 19.83 -3.93 -17.80
N ILE A 384 20.23 -3.56 -19.01
CA ILE A 384 20.83 -4.44 -19.98
C ILE A 384 22.18 -3.90 -20.42
N THR A 385 23.18 -4.77 -20.49
CA THR A 385 24.49 -4.42 -21.04
C THR A 385 24.50 -4.73 -22.54
N ARG A 386 24.70 -3.71 -23.36
CA ARG A 386 24.91 -3.82 -24.80
C ARG A 386 26.34 -3.44 -25.15
N ALA A 387 26.74 -3.69 -26.40
CA ALA A 387 28.04 -3.22 -26.91
C ALA A 387 28.21 -1.69 -26.82
N SER A 388 27.12 -0.93 -26.82
CA SER A 388 27.10 0.54 -26.68
C SER A 388 27.15 1.05 -25.23
N GLY A 389 27.09 0.16 -24.23
CA GLY A 389 27.04 0.50 -22.81
C GLY A 389 25.82 -0.11 -22.09
N GLU A 390 25.63 0.32 -20.84
CA GLU A 390 24.46 -0.04 -20.03
C GLU A 390 23.25 0.83 -20.41
N GLU A 391 22.09 0.19 -20.54
CA GLU A 391 20.80 0.85 -20.79
C GLU A 391 19.81 0.44 -19.71
N VAL A 392 19.05 1.41 -19.16
CA VAL A 392 17.99 1.17 -18.19
C VAL A 392 16.69 0.84 -18.92
N LEU A 393 16.27 -0.41 -18.85
CA LEU A 393 15.06 -0.92 -19.50
C LEU A 393 13.79 -0.57 -18.74
N LEU A 394 13.85 -0.63 -17.41
CA LEU A 394 12.73 -0.40 -16.51
C LEU A 394 13.24 0.23 -15.22
N THR A 395 12.56 1.27 -14.76
CA THR A 395 12.71 1.83 -13.42
C THR A 395 11.41 1.67 -12.66
N VAL A 396 11.45 0.94 -11.54
CA VAL A 396 10.34 0.91 -10.59
C VAL A 396 10.62 1.92 -9.48
N VAL A 397 9.63 2.75 -9.19
CA VAL A 397 9.66 3.79 -8.16
C VAL A 397 8.68 3.40 -7.04
N PRO A 398 9.16 2.75 -5.97
CA PRO A 398 8.36 2.48 -4.79
C PRO A 398 7.96 3.79 -4.11
N TRP A 399 6.66 4.03 -4.03
CA TRP A 399 6.09 5.19 -3.39
C TRP A 399 4.98 4.77 -2.43
N LEU A 400 5.30 4.82 -1.14
CA LEU A 400 4.36 4.53 -0.08
C LEU A 400 3.43 5.73 0.12
N THR A 401 2.31 5.73 -0.59
CA THR A 401 1.30 6.78 -0.58
C THR A 401 -0.10 6.20 -0.50
N THR A 402 -1.03 6.98 0.05
CA THR A 402 -2.48 6.69 0.00
C THR A 402 -3.15 7.34 -1.20
N ASP A 403 -2.54 8.39 -1.73
CA ASP A 403 -3.07 9.13 -2.87
C ASP A 403 -2.50 8.57 -4.17
N HIS A 404 -3.38 8.31 -5.12
CA HIS A 404 -3.04 8.15 -6.52
C HIS A 404 -3.03 9.53 -7.21
N ALA A 405 -1.97 9.86 -7.94
CA ALA A 405 -1.78 11.17 -8.58
C ALA A 405 -1.60 11.01 -10.10
N PRO A 406 -2.67 10.66 -10.86
CA PRO A 406 -2.57 10.26 -12.26
C PRO A 406 -2.08 11.36 -13.21
N GLU A 407 -2.12 12.63 -12.79
CA GLU A 407 -1.81 13.80 -13.62
C GLU A 407 -0.30 14.00 -13.86
N VAL A 408 0.56 13.20 -13.22
CA VAL A 408 2.01 13.30 -13.43
C VAL A 408 2.40 12.52 -14.68
N GLU A 409 2.99 13.20 -15.67
CA GLU A 409 3.57 12.56 -16.85
C GLU A 409 4.86 11.81 -16.46
N VAL A 410 4.85 10.49 -16.60
CA VAL A 410 5.95 9.61 -16.20
C VAL A 410 6.64 9.06 -17.46
N PRO A 411 8.00 9.04 -17.52
CA PRO A 411 8.72 8.46 -18.66
C PRO A 411 8.32 7.01 -18.93
N SER A 412 8.23 6.59 -20.19
CA SER A 412 7.66 5.28 -20.62
C SER A 412 8.33 4.04 -19.99
N ASN A 413 9.59 4.14 -19.59
CA ASN A 413 10.34 3.08 -18.91
C ASN A 413 10.24 3.14 -17.38
N ARG A 414 9.49 4.08 -16.81
CA ARG A 414 9.34 4.29 -15.37
C ARG A 414 7.93 3.92 -14.92
N TYR A 415 7.84 3.15 -13.84
CA TYR A 415 6.60 2.67 -13.26
C TYR A 415 6.57 2.96 -11.75
N ILE A 416 5.43 3.43 -11.25
CA ILE A 416 5.26 3.78 -9.83
C ILE A 416 4.64 2.58 -9.12
N ALA A 417 5.35 2.04 -8.14
CA ALA A 417 4.82 0.97 -7.30
C ALA A 417 4.21 1.56 -6.03
N TRP A 418 2.90 1.40 -5.84
CA TRP A 418 2.18 1.99 -4.70
C TRP A 418 1.14 1.02 -4.12
N PRO A 419 0.68 1.23 -2.87
CA PRO A 419 -0.19 0.27 -2.18
C PRO A 419 -1.56 0.01 -2.81
N ALA A 420 -2.07 0.94 -3.62
CA ALA A 420 -3.40 0.88 -4.22
C ALA A 420 -4.56 0.61 -3.23
N ILE A 421 -4.42 1.02 -1.96
CA ILE A 421 -5.48 0.88 -0.96
C ILE A 421 -6.70 1.69 -1.41
N GLY A 422 -7.88 1.06 -1.41
CA GLY A 422 -9.14 1.70 -1.81
C GLY A 422 -9.34 1.89 -3.32
N HIS A 423 -8.43 1.38 -4.16
CA HIS A 423 -8.54 1.49 -5.61
C HIS A 423 -9.02 0.19 -6.26
N ASP A 424 -10.05 0.29 -7.10
CA ASP A 424 -10.49 -0.80 -7.98
C ASP A 424 -9.79 -0.69 -9.33
N LEU A 425 -9.10 -1.77 -9.72
CA LEU A 425 -8.36 -1.87 -10.97
C LEU A 425 -9.22 -2.43 -12.11
N GLN A 426 -10.50 -2.74 -11.87
CA GLN A 426 -11.44 -3.26 -12.87
C GLN A 426 -10.94 -4.51 -13.63
N GLY A 427 -10.07 -5.29 -12.99
CA GLY A 427 -9.48 -6.50 -13.58
C GLY A 427 -8.16 -6.28 -14.33
N ASP A 428 -7.70 -5.05 -14.51
CA ASP A 428 -6.43 -4.75 -15.16
C ASP A 428 -5.22 -5.01 -14.26
N ALA A 429 -4.06 -5.21 -14.90
CA ALA A 429 -2.78 -5.41 -14.22
C ALA A 429 -2.22 -4.11 -13.61
N PHE A 430 -2.44 -2.98 -14.27
CA PHE A 430 -1.84 -1.68 -13.97
C PHE A 430 -2.86 -0.56 -14.22
N LEU A 431 -2.65 0.59 -13.60
CA LEU A 431 -3.36 1.83 -13.94
C LEU A 431 -2.38 2.76 -14.66
N GLY A 432 -2.29 2.63 -15.98
CA GLY A 432 -1.23 3.29 -16.76
C GLY A 432 0.16 2.81 -16.32
N GLN A 433 1.04 3.73 -15.92
CA GLN A 433 2.39 3.42 -15.40
C GLN A 433 2.43 3.16 -13.89
N TRP A 434 1.26 2.98 -13.28
CA TRP A 434 1.17 2.69 -11.87
C TRP A 434 0.95 1.19 -11.69
N VAL A 435 1.85 0.51 -10.96
CA VAL A 435 1.74 -0.91 -10.57
C VAL A 435 1.38 -1.08 -9.08
N PRO A 436 0.23 -1.70 -8.75
CA PRO A 436 -0.15 -2.02 -7.38
C PRO A 436 0.87 -2.90 -6.67
N LEU A 437 1.18 -2.58 -5.41
CA LEU A 437 2.14 -3.28 -4.59
C LEU A 437 1.74 -3.26 -3.11
N SER A 438 1.13 -4.34 -2.63
CA SER A 438 0.74 -4.52 -1.24
C SER A 438 0.88 -6.00 -0.82
N PRO A 439 1.29 -6.29 0.42
CA PRO A 439 1.27 -7.66 0.96
C PRO A 439 -0.13 -8.29 0.99
N SER A 440 -1.19 -7.47 0.88
CA SER A 440 -2.57 -7.95 0.78
C SER A 440 -2.98 -8.34 -0.64
N ASP A 441 -2.21 -7.97 -1.68
CA ASP A 441 -2.53 -8.29 -3.08
C ASP A 441 -1.95 -9.65 -3.46
N MET A 442 -2.82 -10.65 -3.60
CA MET A 442 -2.45 -11.99 -4.05
C MET A 442 -1.86 -12.01 -5.47
N TYR A 443 -2.08 -10.97 -6.28
CA TYR A 443 -1.52 -10.84 -7.63
C TYR A 443 -0.20 -10.06 -7.70
N CYS A 444 0.40 -9.65 -6.57
CA CYS A 444 1.56 -8.76 -6.58
C CYS A 444 2.74 -9.29 -7.43
N GLU A 445 3.12 -10.56 -7.28
CA GLU A 445 4.18 -11.17 -8.10
C GLU A 445 3.79 -11.28 -9.59
N GLU A 446 2.50 -11.52 -9.87
CA GLU A 446 1.98 -11.65 -11.23
C GLU A 446 1.97 -10.32 -11.99
N ARG A 447 1.64 -9.21 -11.33
CA ARG A 447 1.69 -7.86 -11.90
C ARG A 447 3.12 -7.48 -12.27
N PHE A 448 4.05 -7.66 -11.33
CA PHE A 448 5.46 -7.39 -11.58
C PHE A 448 6.06 -8.36 -12.60
N GLY A 449 5.62 -9.61 -12.60
CA GLY A 449 5.95 -10.61 -13.60
C GLY A 449 5.52 -10.18 -15.00
N LEU A 450 4.29 -9.69 -15.15
CA LEU A 450 3.79 -9.16 -16.42
C LEU A 450 4.59 -7.93 -16.86
N LEU A 451 4.91 -7.02 -15.94
CA LEU A 451 5.71 -5.83 -16.25
C LEU A 451 7.10 -6.20 -16.79
N VAL A 452 7.76 -7.16 -16.14
CA VAL A 452 9.05 -7.71 -16.58
C VAL A 452 8.91 -8.42 -17.92
N ASP A 453 7.88 -9.25 -18.10
CA ASP A 453 7.62 -9.98 -19.35
C ASP A 453 7.44 -9.01 -20.52
N GLN A 454 6.61 -7.98 -20.35
CA GLN A 454 6.38 -6.95 -21.36
C GLN A 454 7.67 -6.18 -21.68
N THR A 455 8.46 -5.82 -20.67
CA THR A 455 9.72 -5.09 -20.81
C THR A 455 10.74 -5.89 -21.62
N LEU A 456 10.99 -7.14 -21.23
CA LEU A 456 11.98 -8.00 -21.89
C LEU A 456 11.52 -8.42 -23.28
N GLN A 457 10.25 -8.76 -23.43
CA GLN A 457 9.71 -9.17 -24.71
C GLN A 457 9.76 -8.03 -25.74
N ARG A 458 9.57 -6.77 -25.33
CA ARG A 458 9.71 -5.60 -26.23
C ARG A 458 11.06 -5.58 -26.95
N ILE A 459 12.15 -5.87 -26.25
CA ILE A 459 13.51 -5.90 -26.81
C ILE A 459 13.64 -6.94 -27.94
N LEU A 460 13.08 -8.13 -27.72
CA LEU A 460 13.10 -9.21 -28.70
C LEU A 460 12.23 -8.87 -29.92
N LEU A 461 11.06 -8.28 -29.68
CA LEU A 461 10.11 -7.96 -30.75
C LEU A 461 10.56 -6.77 -31.60
N GLU A 462 11.16 -5.75 -30.99
CA GLU A 462 11.81 -4.64 -31.71
C GLU A 462 12.89 -5.15 -32.65
N SER A 463 13.66 -6.11 -32.16
CA SER A 463 14.77 -6.76 -32.87
C SER A 463 14.33 -7.72 -33.97
N TYR A 464 13.17 -8.37 -33.82
CA TYR A 464 12.65 -9.35 -34.78
C TYR A 464 12.39 -8.72 -36.14
N GLY A 465 12.92 -9.36 -37.19
CA GLY A 465 12.74 -8.93 -38.58
C GLY A 465 13.55 -7.68 -38.97
N ARG A 466 14.47 -7.20 -38.13
CA ARG A 466 15.41 -6.14 -38.49
C ARG A 466 16.39 -6.64 -39.57
N LEU A 467 16.72 -5.76 -40.52
CA LEU A 467 17.66 -6.06 -41.60
C LEU A 467 19.10 -5.86 -41.11
N LEU A 468 19.96 -6.81 -41.43
CA LEU A 468 21.41 -6.67 -41.42
C LEU A 468 21.82 -6.10 -42.78
N GLU A 469 22.47 -4.95 -42.77
CA GLU A 469 22.82 -4.20 -43.99
C GLU A 469 24.27 -4.44 -44.40
N LYS A 470 24.59 -4.18 -45.68
CA LYS A 470 25.96 -4.23 -46.22
C LYS A 470 26.63 -5.59 -46.04
N ILE A 471 25.89 -6.68 -46.27
CA ILE A 471 26.40 -8.05 -46.16
C ILE A 471 27.50 -8.28 -47.23
N PRO A 472 28.71 -8.73 -46.86
CA PRO A 472 29.76 -9.09 -47.82
C PRO A 472 29.36 -10.26 -48.74
N THR A 473 29.83 -10.25 -49.99
CA THR A 473 29.51 -11.27 -51.00
C THR A 473 29.87 -12.69 -50.56
N VAL A 474 30.97 -12.85 -49.80
CA VAL A 474 31.43 -14.14 -49.26
C VAL A 474 30.41 -14.72 -48.28
N ALA A 475 29.75 -13.89 -47.47
CA ALA A 475 28.69 -14.33 -46.59
C ALA A 475 27.40 -14.63 -47.37
N ILE A 476 27.05 -13.82 -48.37
CA ILE A 476 25.88 -14.04 -49.25
C ILE A 476 25.93 -15.39 -49.97
N SER A 477 27.12 -15.86 -50.38
CA SER A 477 27.22 -17.18 -51.03
C SER A 477 26.79 -18.34 -50.13
N LEU A 478 26.96 -18.19 -48.80
CA LEU A 478 26.61 -19.21 -47.81
C LEU A 478 25.11 -19.22 -47.46
N THR A 479 24.35 -18.20 -47.85
CA THR A 479 22.92 -18.08 -47.53
C THR A 479 22.00 -18.70 -48.58
N LYS A 480 22.54 -19.21 -49.70
CA LYS A 480 21.75 -19.76 -50.82
C LYS A 480 20.96 -20.99 -50.37
N GLY A 481 19.64 -20.95 -50.55
CA GLY A 481 18.74 -22.07 -50.22
C GLY A 481 18.41 -22.21 -48.72
N VAL A 482 18.84 -21.27 -47.88
CA VAL A 482 18.57 -21.29 -46.43
C VAL A 482 17.22 -20.63 -46.15
N SER A 483 16.20 -21.42 -45.81
CA SER A 483 14.84 -20.93 -45.52
C SER A 483 14.74 -20.01 -44.29
N ALA A 484 15.66 -20.16 -43.33
CA ALA A 484 15.76 -19.33 -42.14
C ALA A 484 16.22 -17.89 -42.43
N LEU A 485 16.73 -17.62 -43.64
CA LEU A 485 17.24 -16.33 -44.06
C LEU A 485 16.44 -15.78 -45.25
N GLN A 486 16.17 -14.48 -45.24
CA GLN A 486 15.79 -13.76 -46.45
C GLN A 486 16.92 -12.82 -46.83
N VAL A 487 17.41 -12.95 -48.07
CA VAL A 487 18.51 -12.12 -48.57
C VAL A 487 18.06 -11.39 -49.82
N ASP A 488 18.32 -10.08 -49.86
CA ASP A 488 18.19 -9.26 -51.05
C ASP A 488 19.58 -9.00 -51.63
N LEU A 489 19.82 -9.55 -52.82
CA LEU A 489 21.10 -9.47 -53.51
C LEU A 489 21.38 -8.07 -54.08
N GLN A 490 20.34 -7.27 -54.37
CA GLN A 490 20.50 -5.92 -54.91
C GLN A 490 20.94 -4.95 -53.83
N THR A 491 20.25 -4.96 -52.70
CA THR A 491 20.54 -4.08 -51.56
C THR A 491 21.61 -4.65 -50.62
N LYS A 492 22.04 -5.90 -50.83
CA LYS A 492 22.96 -6.65 -49.96
C LYS A 492 22.50 -6.66 -48.51
N THR A 493 21.20 -6.86 -48.30
CA THR A 493 20.59 -6.94 -46.98
C THR A 493 20.17 -8.37 -46.66
N MET A 494 20.20 -8.72 -45.38
CA MET A 494 19.80 -10.02 -44.87
C MET A 494 18.86 -9.87 -43.68
N GLN A 495 17.79 -10.65 -43.67
CA GLN A 495 16.88 -10.79 -42.54
C GLN A 495 17.01 -12.21 -41.98
N VAL A 496 17.27 -12.33 -40.68
CA VAL A 496 17.22 -13.61 -39.98
C VAL A 496 15.78 -13.83 -39.51
N ARG A 497 15.11 -14.84 -40.06
CA ARG A 497 13.69 -15.12 -39.80
C ARG A 497 13.47 -16.26 -38.83
N ASP A 498 14.43 -17.18 -38.76
CA ASP A 498 14.40 -18.35 -37.90
C ASP A 498 15.79 -18.69 -37.36
N MET A 499 15.86 -19.52 -36.32
CA MET A 499 17.12 -19.94 -35.71
C MET A 499 18.00 -20.69 -36.72
N LEU A 500 19.25 -20.27 -36.84
CA LEU A 500 20.28 -20.92 -37.63
C LEU A 500 20.91 -22.06 -36.82
N GLY A 501 21.15 -23.20 -37.49
CA GLY A 501 21.92 -24.29 -36.91
C GLY A 501 23.38 -23.91 -36.70
N ASP A 502 24.02 -24.50 -35.68
CA ASP A 502 25.35 -24.10 -35.19
C ASP A 502 26.43 -24.09 -36.28
N GLY A 503 26.41 -25.06 -37.20
CA GLY A 503 27.35 -25.11 -38.32
C GLY A 503 27.25 -23.89 -39.24
N LEU A 504 26.04 -23.62 -39.77
CA LEU A 504 25.80 -22.48 -40.65
C LEU A 504 26.06 -21.15 -39.94
N LEU A 505 25.69 -21.04 -38.66
CA LEU A 505 25.93 -19.85 -37.86
C LEU A 505 27.44 -19.58 -37.73
N SER A 506 28.22 -20.62 -37.42
CA SER A 506 29.69 -20.54 -37.31
C SER A 506 30.33 -20.13 -38.63
N ASP A 507 29.91 -20.75 -39.74
CA ASP A 507 30.43 -20.46 -41.08
C ASP A 507 30.14 -19.02 -41.51
N LEU A 508 28.91 -18.55 -41.30
CA LEU A 508 28.54 -17.15 -41.57
C LEU A 508 29.30 -16.17 -40.69
N HIS A 509 29.45 -16.48 -39.39
CA HIS A 509 30.23 -15.63 -38.48
C HIS A 509 31.70 -15.54 -38.91
N ALA A 510 32.32 -16.66 -39.30
CA ALA A 510 33.68 -16.70 -39.81
C ALA A 510 33.83 -15.92 -41.13
N ALA A 511 32.87 -16.06 -42.05
CA ALA A 511 32.85 -15.33 -43.32
C ALA A 511 32.69 -13.81 -43.13
N LEU A 512 31.87 -13.38 -42.17
CA LEU A 512 31.73 -11.97 -41.82
C LEU A 512 33.01 -11.43 -41.20
N LYS A 513 33.65 -12.21 -40.32
CA LYS A 513 34.93 -11.84 -39.69
C LYS A 513 36.06 -11.72 -40.71
N SER A 514 36.19 -12.66 -41.65
CA SER A 514 37.23 -12.64 -42.70
C SER A 514 37.06 -11.47 -43.68
N ALA A 515 35.82 -11.00 -43.86
CA ALA A 515 35.50 -9.81 -44.64
C ALA A 515 35.58 -8.49 -43.83
N ASN A 516 36.21 -8.49 -42.65
CA ASN A 516 36.30 -7.33 -41.73
C ASN A 516 34.95 -6.76 -41.26
N ALA A 517 33.87 -7.54 -41.35
CA ALA A 517 32.52 -7.18 -40.91
C ALA A 517 32.23 -7.72 -39.50
N VAL A 518 33.15 -7.54 -38.56
CA VAL A 518 33.09 -8.10 -37.20
C VAL A 518 31.79 -7.73 -36.47
N ARG A 519 31.37 -6.46 -36.58
CA ARG A 519 30.12 -5.96 -35.99
C ARG A 519 28.89 -6.71 -36.50
N LEU A 520 28.79 -6.94 -37.82
CA LEU A 520 27.70 -7.73 -38.40
C LEU A 520 27.74 -9.18 -37.92
N GLY A 521 28.94 -9.74 -37.74
CA GLY A 521 29.13 -11.07 -37.16
C GLY A 521 28.59 -11.16 -35.74
N SER A 522 28.82 -10.14 -34.90
CA SER A 522 28.25 -10.06 -33.55
C SER A 522 26.74 -9.87 -33.55
N GLU A 523 26.22 -8.98 -34.41
CA GLU A 523 24.77 -8.77 -34.58
C GLU A 523 24.07 -10.06 -35.02
N LEU A 524 24.68 -10.85 -35.92
CA LEU A 524 24.16 -12.16 -36.35
C LEU A 524 24.02 -13.15 -35.18
N LEU A 525 25.07 -13.29 -34.35
CA LEU A 525 25.05 -14.18 -33.19
C LEU A 525 23.96 -13.76 -32.20
N GLU A 526 23.85 -12.46 -31.93
CA GLU A 526 22.86 -11.88 -31.04
C GLU A 526 21.43 -12.13 -31.56
N ARG A 527 21.17 -11.88 -32.85
CA ARG A 527 19.87 -12.19 -33.48
C ARG A 527 19.53 -13.67 -33.35
N ASN A 528 20.51 -14.56 -33.52
CA ASN A 528 20.26 -15.99 -33.39
C ASN A 528 19.86 -16.41 -31.97
N GLN A 529 20.52 -15.84 -30.95
CA GLN A 529 20.19 -16.08 -29.54
C GLN A 529 18.81 -15.52 -29.15
N GLU A 530 18.43 -14.36 -29.68
CA GLU A 530 17.09 -13.80 -29.51
C GLU A 530 16.01 -14.69 -30.15
N LEU A 531 16.25 -15.20 -31.35
CA LEU A 531 15.34 -16.11 -32.04
C LEU A 531 15.19 -17.44 -31.29
N ALA A 532 16.29 -18.00 -30.80
CA ALA A 532 16.25 -19.19 -29.94
C ALA A 532 15.37 -18.97 -28.71
N TYR A 533 15.46 -17.79 -28.08
CA TYR A 533 14.59 -17.43 -26.96
C TYR A 533 13.12 -17.26 -27.38
N LEU A 534 12.87 -16.56 -28.50
CA LEU A 534 11.52 -16.38 -29.04
C LEU A 534 10.86 -17.71 -29.43
N GLN A 535 11.62 -18.71 -29.88
CA GLN A 535 11.11 -20.05 -30.17
C GLN A 535 10.64 -20.80 -28.92
N CYS A 536 11.16 -20.47 -27.73
CA CYS A 536 10.66 -21.05 -26.49
C CYS A 536 9.26 -20.50 -26.13
N CYS A 537 8.35 -21.38 -25.71
CA CYS A 537 7.07 -20.99 -25.17
C CYS A 537 7.29 -20.23 -23.84
N PRO A 538 6.79 -19.00 -23.66
CA PRO A 538 7.00 -18.23 -22.44
C PRO A 538 6.28 -18.84 -21.23
N VAL A 539 5.23 -19.63 -21.47
CA VAL A 539 4.40 -20.24 -20.43
C VAL A 539 4.96 -21.58 -19.95
N CYS A 540 5.23 -22.54 -20.85
CA CYS A 540 5.69 -23.89 -20.48
C CYS A 540 7.18 -24.16 -20.76
N LYS A 541 7.91 -23.17 -21.32
CA LYS A 541 9.34 -23.22 -21.66
C LYS A 541 9.75 -24.27 -22.72
N LYS A 542 8.83 -25.06 -23.25
CA LYS A 542 9.13 -25.98 -24.36
C LYS A 542 9.47 -25.22 -25.64
N GLN A 543 10.40 -25.79 -26.41
CA GLN A 543 10.77 -25.26 -27.72
C GLN A 543 9.61 -25.41 -28.71
N GLY A 544 9.39 -24.38 -29.50
CA GLY A 544 8.40 -24.34 -30.57
C GLY A 544 9.01 -23.78 -31.85
N ARG A 545 8.15 -23.43 -32.80
CA ARG A 545 8.54 -22.86 -34.10
C ARG A 545 7.99 -21.45 -34.28
N LEU A 546 8.76 -20.60 -34.95
CA LEU A 546 8.32 -19.27 -35.38
C LEU A 546 7.97 -19.33 -36.87
N ILE A 547 6.71 -19.11 -37.19
CA ILE A 547 6.23 -19.04 -38.57
C ILE A 547 6.23 -17.56 -38.96
N PHE A 548 7.15 -17.18 -39.85
CA PHE A 548 7.23 -15.81 -40.36
C PHE A 548 5.90 -15.37 -40.98
N GLN A 549 5.52 -14.11 -40.74
CA GLN A 549 4.36 -13.44 -41.31
C GLN A 549 4.82 -12.14 -41.97
N SER A 550 4.45 -11.93 -43.23
CA SER A 550 4.78 -10.70 -43.96
C SER A 550 4.10 -9.47 -43.32
N PRO A 551 4.74 -8.29 -43.26
CA PRO A 551 6.09 -7.98 -43.77
C PRO A 551 7.23 -8.17 -42.74
N ALA A 552 6.94 -8.22 -41.44
CA ALA A 552 7.96 -8.33 -40.37
C ALA A 552 7.37 -8.87 -39.05
N GLY A 553 6.48 -9.85 -39.15
CA GLY A 553 5.76 -10.47 -38.04
C GLY A 553 6.00 -11.97 -37.92
N PHE A 554 5.38 -12.60 -36.93
CA PHE A 554 5.40 -14.05 -36.78
C PHE A 554 4.12 -14.58 -36.13
N ARG A 555 3.88 -15.88 -36.31
CA ARG A 555 2.94 -16.70 -35.55
C ARG A 555 3.72 -17.83 -34.87
N ALA A 556 3.48 -18.06 -33.59
CA ALA A 556 4.00 -19.23 -32.88
C ALA A 556 2.88 -19.92 -32.12
N GLU A 557 2.85 -21.24 -32.17
CA GLU A 557 1.88 -22.07 -31.47
C GLU A 557 2.65 -23.14 -30.70
N CYS A 558 2.33 -23.30 -29.41
CA CYS A 558 2.99 -24.28 -28.57
C CYS A 558 2.17 -25.57 -28.52
N ASP A 559 2.67 -26.63 -29.14
CA ASP A 559 1.98 -27.94 -29.20
C ASP A 559 1.70 -28.56 -27.83
N SER A 560 2.46 -28.20 -26.81
CA SER A 560 2.30 -28.78 -25.48
C SER A 560 1.27 -28.10 -24.60
N CYS A 561 1.01 -26.82 -24.81
CA CYS A 561 0.15 -26.08 -23.89
C CYS A 561 -0.88 -25.21 -24.61
N GLY A 562 -0.81 -25.08 -25.94
CA GLY A 562 -1.76 -24.32 -26.73
C GLY A 562 -1.59 -22.80 -26.63
N THR A 563 -0.48 -22.30 -26.05
CA THR A 563 -0.18 -20.86 -26.11
C THR A 563 0.05 -20.45 -27.55
N VAL A 564 -0.65 -19.41 -27.99
CA VAL A 564 -0.48 -18.85 -29.33
C VAL A 564 0.05 -17.43 -29.21
N ARG A 565 1.05 -17.10 -30.03
CA ARG A 565 1.65 -15.76 -30.08
C ARG A 565 1.61 -15.20 -31.48
N TYR A 566 1.32 -13.92 -31.58
CA TYR A 566 1.30 -13.17 -32.83
C TYR A 566 2.13 -11.90 -32.70
N LEU A 567 2.89 -11.58 -33.74
CA LEU A 567 3.40 -10.23 -33.99
C LEU A 567 2.84 -9.79 -35.36
N ARG A 568 2.03 -8.73 -35.37
CA ARG A 568 1.34 -8.22 -36.57
C ARG A 568 1.59 -6.73 -36.75
N GLY A 569 1.29 -6.21 -37.94
CA GLY A 569 1.37 -4.78 -38.27
C GLY A 569 2.62 -4.35 -39.04
N PRO A 570 2.61 -3.15 -39.64
CA PRO A 570 3.73 -2.60 -40.38
C PRO A 570 4.91 -2.22 -39.47
N LYS A 571 6.10 -2.05 -40.05
CA LYS A 571 7.28 -1.55 -39.33
C LYS A 571 6.97 -0.17 -38.73
N GLY A 572 7.22 0.02 -37.43
CA GLY A 572 6.94 1.26 -36.68
C GLY A 572 5.65 1.23 -35.86
N GLN A 573 4.68 0.38 -36.21
CA GLN A 573 3.44 0.21 -35.44
C GLN A 573 3.04 -1.27 -35.43
N ARG A 574 3.70 -2.04 -34.56
CA ARG A 574 3.46 -3.48 -34.43
C ARG A 574 2.63 -3.79 -33.20
N GLN A 575 1.83 -4.83 -33.29
CA GLN A 575 1.03 -5.36 -32.18
C GLN A 575 1.47 -6.79 -31.89
N TYR A 576 1.74 -7.04 -30.61
CA TYR A 576 2.03 -8.35 -30.09
C TYR A 576 0.86 -8.85 -29.25
N GLU A 577 0.48 -10.10 -29.46
CA GLU A 577 -0.55 -10.79 -28.69
C GLU A 577 0.00 -12.13 -28.22
N GLN A 578 -0.15 -12.43 -26.94
CA GLN A 578 0.05 -13.74 -26.35
C GLN A 578 -1.28 -14.23 -25.79
N LEU A 579 -1.82 -15.27 -26.41
CA LEU A 579 -3.10 -15.87 -26.06
C LEU A 579 -2.89 -17.19 -25.32
N TRP A 580 -3.53 -17.30 -24.16
CA TRP A 580 -3.65 -18.54 -23.41
C TRP A 580 -5.12 -18.97 -23.42
N GLY A 581 -5.43 -20.18 -23.89
CA GLY A 581 -6.83 -20.62 -24.03
C GLY A 581 -7.72 -19.67 -24.85
N GLY A 582 -7.13 -18.94 -25.81
CA GLY A 582 -7.82 -17.94 -26.65
C GLY A 582 -8.11 -16.60 -25.98
N LYS A 583 -7.66 -16.37 -24.74
CA LYS A 583 -7.88 -15.12 -23.98
C LYS A 583 -6.55 -14.53 -23.49
N TYR A 584 -6.61 -13.33 -22.90
CA TYR A 584 -5.48 -12.66 -22.23
C TYR A 584 -5.92 -11.87 -20.98
N GLU A 585 -7.02 -12.25 -20.34
CA GLU A 585 -7.56 -11.54 -19.18
C GLU A 585 -6.66 -11.75 -17.95
N PHE A 586 -6.13 -10.67 -17.38
CA PHE A 586 -5.16 -10.73 -16.29
C PHE A 586 -5.73 -11.39 -15.02
N ARG A 587 -6.99 -11.11 -14.66
CA ARG A 587 -7.60 -11.68 -13.44
C ARG A 587 -7.66 -13.20 -13.45
N THR A 588 -7.93 -13.81 -14.61
CA THR A 588 -8.09 -15.26 -14.75
C THR A 588 -6.80 -15.96 -15.19
N GLN A 589 -5.88 -15.25 -15.85
CA GLN A 589 -4.68 -15.86 -16.47
C GLN A 589 -3.35 -15.31 -15.94
N GLY A 590 -3.36 -14.21 -15.18
CA GLY A 590 -2.18 -13.52 -14.69
C GLY A 590 -1.27 -13.10 -15.84
N ARG A 591 0.04 -13.26 -15.69
CA ARG A 591 1.03 -12.91 -16.72
C ARG A 591 1.08 -13.83 -17.95
N ARG A 592 0.21 -14.86 -18.06
CA ARG A 592 0.29 -15.87 -19.14
C ARG A 592 -0.38 -15.44 -20.44
N GLY A 593 -1.29 -14.49 -20.39
CA GLY A 593 -1.89 -13.89 -21.58
C GLY A 593 -1.82 -12.39 -21.46
N TRP A 594 -1.40 -11.70 -22.53
CA TRP A 594 -1.34 -10.25 -22.60
C TRP A 594 -1.10 -9.77 -24.02
N ALA A 595 -1.29 -8.47 -24.25
CA ALA A 595 -0.96 -7.82 -25.51
C ALA A 595 -0.07 -6.59 -25.27
N LEU A 596 0.67 -6.18 -26.29
CA LEU A 596 1.55 -5.02 -26.26
C LEU A 596 1.61 -4.36 -27.63
N SER A 597 1.49 -3.03 -27.64
CA SER A 597 1.79 -2.23 -28.81
C SER A 597 3.26 -1.81 -28.80
N ILE A 598 3.91 -1.89 -29.95
CA ILE A 598 5.31 -1.53 -30.17
C ILE A 598 5.32 -0.38 -31.18
N THR A 599 5.57 0.80 -30.67
CA THR A 599 5.85 2.02 -31.45
C THR A 599 7.35 2.12 -31.62
N GLY A 600 7.83 2.01 -32.86
CA GLY A 600 9.25 1.99 -33.21
C GLY A 600 9.79 3.32 -33.67
#